data_AF-A0AAD2HBQ6-F1
#
_entry.id   AF-A0AAD2HBQ6-F1
#
_cell.length_a   1.000
_cell.length_b   1.000
_cell.length_c   1.000
_cell.angle_alpha   90.00
_cell.angle_beta   90.00
_cell.angle_gamma   90.00
#
_symmetry.space_group_name_H-M   'P 1'
#
loop_
_entity.id
_entity.type
_entity.pdbx_description
1 polymer ?
#
loop_
_entity_poly.entity_id
_entity_poly.type
_entity_poly.pdbx_seq_one_letter_code
_entity_poly.pdbx_strand_id
1 'polypeptide(L)'
;MSAPASTSACSKHAFITAAGTDQRAPCPALNTLANHGYISHDGGNLHFTAVLQAVRCVYNLSLPLAFLLTFTGFITCGSFRLDWRALTCSWTLSLADLSARGGSKITHDASLVHPSHGTSHAPDRSLVADLLARARVRCGLTLPELAAVHSARISTLSHPLSLFHEQVALGECALAWLVLHDRNTGVIETQTLEQWFGEERLPLGWWDATRPVNSIGLLKARRTATEIGRLADTKKNRTI
;
A
#
# COMPACT_ATOMS: atom_id res chain seq x y z
N MET A 1 34.49 -26.18 0.73
CA MET A 1 33.02 -26.14 0.59
C MET A 1 32.49 -25.30 1.74
N SER A 2 32.20 -24.02 1.50
CA SER A 2 31.71 -23.10 2.52
C SER A 2 30.24 -22.81 2.23
N ALA A 3 29.36 -23.08 3.20
CA ALA A 3 27.92 -22.89 3.10
C ALA A 3 27.56 -21.41 2.86
N PRO A 4 26.46 -21.09 2.15
CA PRO A 4 26.08 -19.71 1.89
C PRO A 4 25.47 -19.06 3.13
N ALA A 5 25.95 -17.86 3.44
CA ALA A 5 25.49 -17.00 4.53
C ALA A 5 24.15 -16.31 4.23
N SER A 6 23.12 -17.05 3.78
CA SER A 6 21.82 -16.46 3.40
C SER A 6 20.68 -16.71 4.39
N THR A 7 20.86 -17.54 5.41
CA THR A 7 19.75 -17.92 6.32
C THR A 7 19.55 -16.97 7.51
N SER A 8 20.55 -16.20 7.93
CA SER A 8 20.47 -15.40 9.18
C SER A 8 19.80 -14.03 9.04
N ALA A 9 19.64 -13.51 7.82
CA ALA A 9 18.91 -12.26 7.57
C ALA A 9 17.40 -12.49 7.39
N CYS A 10 17.01 -13.64 6.83
CA CYS A 10 15.61 -14.02 6.61
C CYS A 10 14.85 -14.26 7.92
N SER A 11 15.55 -14.68 8.98
CA SER A 11 14.94 -14.98 10.28
C SER A 11 14.45 -13.75 11.06
N LYS A 12 14.99 -12.54 10.79
CA LYS A 12 14.59 -11.31 11.51
C LYS A 12 13.28 -10.69 11.02
N HIS A 13 12.82 -11.09 9.83
CA HIS A 13 11.64 -10.53 9.19
C HIS A 13 10.70 -11.62 8.67
N ALA A 14 10.58 -12.72 9.41
CA ALA A 14 9.60 -13.75 9.14
C ALA A 14 8.18 -13.14 9.20
N PHE A 15 7.27 -13.67 8.38
CA PHE A 15 5.88 -13.27 8.41
C PHE A 15 5.22 -13.77 9.71
N ILE A 16 4.61 -12.85 10.44
CA ILE A 16 3.80 -13.12 11.62
C ILE A 16 2.46 -12.40 11.41
N THR A 17 1.35 -13.13 11.59
CA THR A 17 0.01 -12.55 11.51
C THR A 17 -0.24 -11.63 12.69
N ALA A 18 -0.94 -10.51 12.45
CA ALA A 18 -1.38 -9.60 13.51
C ALA A 18 -2.24 -10.32 14.56
N ALA A 19 -1.97 -10.08 15.83
CA ALA A 19 -2.89 -10.42 16.92
C ALA A 19 -4.06 -9.44 16.96
N GLY A 20 -5.16 -9.82 17.64
CA GLY A 20 -6.36 -8.96 17.75
C GLY A 20 -6.12 -7.62 18.48
N THR A 21 -5.02 -7.49 19.21
CA THR A 21 -4.60 -6.26 19.88
C THR A 21 -3.69 -5.38 19.03
N ASP A 22 -3.16 -5.91 17.93
CA ASP A 22 -2.23 -5.18 17.07
C ASP A 22 -2.99 -4.23 16.14
N GLN A 23 -2.41 -3.07 15.92
CA GLN A 23 -3.00 -2.04 15.09
C GLN A 23 -2.59 -2.23 13.63
N ARG A 24 -3.56 -2.07 12.73
CA ARG A 24 -3.35 -2.14 11.29
C ARG A 24 -4.06 -0.98 10.59
N ALA A 25 -3.61 -0.67 9.38
CA ALA A 25 -4.04 0.45 8.55
C ALA A 25 -4.97 -0.03 7.42
N PRO A 26 -5.63 0.88 6.68
CA PRO A 26 -6.22 0.54 5.38
C PRO A 26 -5.15 0.58 4.28
N CYS A 27 -3.92 0.14 4.59
CA CYS A 27 -2.76 0.22 3.73
C CYS A 27 -2.01 -1.12 3.77
N PRO A 28 -2.18 -1.97 2.75
CA PRO A 28 -1.53 -3.28 2.69
C PRO A 28 0.00 -3.19 2.78
N ALA A 29 0.58 -2.11 2.24
CA ALA A 29 2.01 -1.88 2.28
C ALA A 29 2.55 -1.78 3.72
N LEU A 30 1.91 -0.97 4.56
CA LEU A 30 2.34 -0.76 5.95
C LEU A 30 2.00 -1.95 6.83
N ASN A 31 0.85 -2.58 6.62
CA ASN A 31 0.48 -3.80 7.33
C ASN A 31 1.45 -4.93 7.06
N THR A 32 1.87 -5.09 5.80
CA THR A 32 2.92 -6.04 5.42
C THR A 32 4.25 -5.74 6.13
N LEU A 33 4.64 -4.47 6.25
CA LEU A 33 5.85 -4.11 7.01
C LEU A 33 5.74 -4.47 8.49
N ALA A 34 4.58 -4.25 9.11
CA ALA A 34 4.34 -4.61 10.51
C ALA A 34 4.33 -6.14 10.69
N ASN A 35 3.64 -6.88 9.81
CA ASN A 35 3.59 -8.35 9.82
C ASN A 35 4.96 -8.99 9.65
N HIS A 36 5.90 -8.31 8.99
CA HIS A 36 7.29 -8.75 8.86
C HIS A 36 8.27 -8.06 9.82
N GLY A 37 7.81 -7.22 10.74
CA GLY A 37 8.65 -6.56 11.75
C GLY A 37 9.66 -5.54 11.20
N TYR A 38 9.43 -4.97 10.01
CA TYR A 38 10.24 -3.83 9.49
C TYR A 38 9.87 -2.51 10.17
N ILE A 39 8.64 -2.43 10.67
CA ILE A 39 8.15 -1.42 11.62
C ILE A 39 7.60 -2.15 12.84
N SER A 40 7.18 -1.43 13.88
CA SER A 40 6.63 -2.06 15.09
C SER A 40 5.49 -3.02 14.74
N HIS A 41 5.60 -4.27 15.20
CA HIS A 41 4.64 -5.32 14.85
C HIS A 41 3.24 -5.05 15.41
N ASP A 42 3.16 -4.43 16.57
CA ASP A 42 1.91 -3.96 17.19
C ASP A 42 1.26 -2.80 16.42
N GLY A 43 1.94 -2.22 15.43
CA GLY A 43 1.48 -1.10 14.62
C GLY A 43 1.32 0.23 15.38
N GLY A 44 1.79 0.32 16.62
CA GLY A 44 1.69 1.51 17.47
C GLY A 44 2.97 2.33 17.49
N ASN A 45 2.85 3.61 17.89
CA ASN A 45 3.97 4.51 18.21
C ASN A 45 5.09 4.55 17.13
N LEU A 46 4.71 4.49 15.86
CA LEU A 46 5.65 4.46 14.75
C LEU A 46 6.31 5.83 14.60
N HIS A 47 7.64 5.83 14.52
CA HIS A 47 8.42 7.04 14.29
C HIS A 47 8.61 7.28 12.79
N PHE A 48 8.64 8.56 12.40
CA PHE A 48 8.77 8.98 11.01
C PHE A 48 9.95 8.31 10.29
N THR A 49 11.11 8.30 10.92
CA THR A 49 12.34 7.74 10.36
C THR A 49 12.26 6.23 10.15
N ALA A 50 11.63 5.50 11.07
CA ALA A 50 11.44 4.05 10.96
C ALA A 50 10.55 3.71 9.76
N VAL A 51 9.41 4.39 9.61
CA VAL A 51 8.50 4.19 8.47
C VAL A 51 9.20 4.56 7.16
N LEU A 52 9.88 5.72 7.13
CA LEU A 52 10.63 6.20 5.97
C LEU A 52 11.70 5.18 5.54
N GLN A 53 12.48 4.64 6.47
CA GLN A 53 13.51 3.65 6.19
C GLN A 53 12.90 2.32 5.71
N ALA A 54 11.83 1.87 6.35
CA ALA A 54 11.17 0.59 6.02
C ALA A 54 10.60 0.59 4.59
N VAL A 55 9.85 1.62 4.20
CA VAL A 55 9.27 1.68 2.83
C VAL A 55 10.36 1.81 1.75
N ARG A 56 11.47 2.47 2.05
CA ARG A 56 12.64 2.55 1.15
C ARG A 56 13.33 1.19 1.02
N CYS A 57 13.58 0.53 2.15
CA CYS A 57 14.26 -0.74 2.19
C CYS A 57 13.43 -1.82 1.47
N VAL A 58 12.17 -1.99 1.86
CA VAL A 58 11.35 -3.11 1.40
C VAL A 58 10.80 -2.88 0.00
N TYR A 59 10.25 -1.70 -0.30
CA TYR A 59 9.59 -1.41 -1.59
C TYR A 59 10.45 -0.64 -2.58
N ASN A 60 11.73 -0.38 -2.25
CA ASN A 60 12.67 0.36 -3.09
C ASN A 60 12.25 1.78 -3.48
N LEU A 61 11.45 2.44 -2.63
CA LEU A 61 10.99 3.80 -2.91
C LEU A 61 12.17 4.80 -2.84
N SER A 62 12.20 5.75 -3.78
CA SER A 62 13.18 6.82 -3.75
C SER A 62 12.96 7.73 -2.54
N LEU A 63 13.98 8.49 -2.13
CA LEU A 63 13.88 9.31 -0.90
C LEU A 63 12.79 10.38 -1.03
N PRO A 64 12.69 11.12 -2.16
CA PRO A 64 11.61 12.10 -2.33
C PRO A 64 10.21 11.47 -2.26
N LEU A 65 10.01 10.31 -2.89
CA LEU A 65 8.71 9.63 -2.88
C LEU A 65 8.37 9.11 -1.48
N ALA A 66 9.32 8.42 -0.84
CA ALA A 66 9.12 7.87 0.49
C ALA A 66 8.89 8.98 1.54
N PHE A 67 9.62 10.09 1.44
CA PHE A 67 9.42 11.26 2.30
C PHE A 67 8.03 11.83 2.11
N LEU A 68 7.59 12.06 0.86
CA LEU A 68 6.25 12.59 0.58
C LEU A 68 5.16 11.71 1.20
N LEU A 69 5.18 10.40 0.94
CA LEU A 69 4.16 9.47 1.45
C LEU A 69 4.17 9.41 2.98
N THR A 70 5.36 9.29 3.59
CA THR A 70 5.49 9.21 5.05
C THR A 70 5.05 10.53 5.70
N PHE A 71 5.46 11.66 5.15
CA PHE A 71 5.11 12.99 5.66
C PHE A 71 3.62 13.26 5.57
N THR A 72 2.98 12.91 4.45
CA THR A 72 1.53 13.01 4.32
C THR A 72 0.80 12.13 5.35
N GLY A 73 1.27 10.90 5.60
CA GLY A 73 0.69 10.05 6.65
C GLY A 73 0.78 10.69 8.04
N PHE A 74 1.96 11.19 8.40
CA PHE A 74 2.22 11.78 9.71
C PHE A 74 1.55 13.15 9.93
N ILE A 75 1.45 14.00 8.90
CA ILE A 75 0.77 15.31 9.03
C ILE A 75 -0.75 15.15 9.13
N THR A 76 -1.31 14.14 8.46
CA THR A 76 -2.76 13.94 8.44
C THR A 76 -3.25 13.11 9.61
N CYS A 77 -2.46 12.13 10.08
CA CYS A 77 -2.91 11.14 11.08
C CYS A 77 -1.92 10.98 12.25
N GLY A 78 -0.76 11.60 12.22
CA GLY A 78 0.23 11.51 13.29
C GLY A 78 -0.14 12.38 14.49
N SER A 79 0.33 11.96 15.66
CA SER A 79 0.20 12.66 16.92
C SER A 79 1.52 13.29 17.32
N PHE A 80 1.52 14.59 17.55
CA PHE A 80 2.66 15.30 18.13
C PHE A 80 2.46 15.44 19.63
N ARG A 81 3.40 14.91 20.41
CA ARG A 81 3.43 15.06 21.87
C ARG A 81 4.75 15.69 22.25
N LEU A 82 4.68 16.75 23.04
CA LEU A 82 5.85 17.36 23.64
C LEU A 82 5.71 17.09 25.16
N ASP A 83 6.81 16.70 25.79
CA ASP A 83 6.89 16.51 27.23
C ASP A 83 7.84 17.58 27.77
N TRP A 84 7.26 18.56 28.45
CA TRP A 84 7.96 19.74 28.96
C TRP A 84 8.87 19.38 30.14
N ARG A 85 8.54 18.30 30.88
CA ARG A 85 9.34 17.85 32.02
C ARG A 85 10.55 17.04 31.54
N ALA A 86 10.38 16.23 30.50
CA ALA A 86 11.46 15.45 29.92
C ALA A 86 12.26 16.22 28.84
N LEU A 87 11.80 17.40 28.42
CA LEU A 87 12.36 18.17 27.29
C LEU A 87 12.42 17.37 25.98
N THR A 88 11.47 16.46 25.79
CA THR A 88 11.40 15.59 24.61
C THR A 88 10.18 15.91 23.76
N CYS A 89 10.35 16.01 22.44
CA CYS A 89 9.25 16.00 21.49
C CYS A 89 9.20 14.67 20.75
N SER A 90 7.99 14.18 20.49
CA SER A 90 7.74 12.94 19.77
C SER A 90 6.64 13.16 18.73
N TRP A 91 6.90 12.71 17.51
CA TRP A 91 5.90 12.68 16.44
C TRP A 91 5.74 11.23 16.02
N THR A 92 4.61 10.65 16.42
CA THR A 92 4.33 9.25 16.25
C THR A 92 3.05 9.03 15.47
N LEU A 93 2.96 7.91 14.76
CA LEU A 93 1.77 7.49 14.04
C LEU A 93 1.42 6.08 14.50
N SER A 94 0.14 5.80 14.72
CA SER A 94 -0.35 4.43 14.84
C SER A 94 -1.02 4.02 13.54
N LEU A 95 -0.88 2.76 13.13
CA LEU A 95 -1.46 2.28 11.87
C LEU A 95 -2.99 2.42 11.86
N ALA A 96 -3.65 2.20 13.00
CA ALA A 96 -5.10 2.37 13.11
C ALA A 96 -5.55 3.81 12.79
N ASP A 97 -4.76 4.82 13.17
CA ASP A 97 -5.07 6.24 12.97
C ASP A 97 -5.20 6.62 11.49
N LEU A 98 -4.51 5.89 10.60
CA LEU A 98 -4.63 6.09 9.15
C LEU A 98 -6.04 5.79 8.62
N SER A 99 -6.84 5.02 9.36
CA SER A 99 -8.22 4.67 9.01
C SER A 99 -9.22 5.81 9.27
N ALA A 100 -8.77 6.89 9.91
CA ALA A 100 -9.59 8.07 10.10
C ALA A 100 -10.03 8.63 8.75
N ARG A 101 -11.31 9.00 8.65
CA ARG A 101 -11.92 9.55 7.43
C ARG A 101 -12.16 11.06 7.58
N GLY A 102 -12.14 11.78 6.47
CA GLY A 102 -12.37 13.23 6.43
C GLY A 102 -11.66 13.89 5.25
N GLY A 103 -11.98 15.17 4.97
CA GLY A 103 -11.44 15.87 3.81
C GLY A 103 -9.92 16.06 3.79
N SER A 104 -9.27 16.05 4.96
CA SER A 104 -7.81 16.12 5.10
C SER A 104 -7.15 14.77 5.40
N LYS A 105 -7.93 13.68 5.46
CA LYS A 105 -7.44 12.34 5.77
C LYS A 105 -7.23 11.54 4.49
N ILE A 106 -6.24 10.66 4.50
CA ILE A 106 -5.84 9.89 3.32
C ILE A 106 -6.89 8.83 2.98
N THR A 107 -7.48 8.18 3.99
CA THR A 107 -8.52 7.17 3.77
C THR A 107 -9.71 7.73 3.02
N HIS A 108 -10.08 7.03 1.95
CA HIS A 108 -11.11 7.43 1.01
C HIS A 108 -12.04 6.27 0.64
N ASP A 109 -13.06 6.56 -0.15
CA ASP A 109 -14.00 5.57 -0.67
C ASP A 109 -13.44 4.90 -1.93
N ALA A 110 -14.01 3.77 -2.34
CA ALA A 110 -13.58 3.04 -3.55
C ALA A 110 -12.11 2.56 -3.54
N SER A 111 -11.54 2.32 -2.36
CA SER A 111 -10.28 1.56 -2.23
C SER A 111 -10.41 0.16 -2.86
N LEU A 112 -9.30 -0.41 -3.32
CA LEU A 112 -9.27 -1.68 -4.04
C LEU A 112 -9.83 -2.85 -3.21
N VAL A 113 -9.42 -2.95 -1.95
CA VAL A 113 -9.76 -4.08 -1.06
C VAL A 113 -10.33 -3.65 0.29
N HIS A 114 -10.66 -2.37 0.46
CA HIS A 114 -11.33 -1.88 1.68
C HIS A 114 -12.73 -1.32 1.34
N PRO A 115 -13.70 -1.46 2.26
CA PRO A 115 -15.04 -0.93 2.07
C PRO A 115 -15.03 0.60 2.05
N SER A 116 -15.96 1.18 1.29
CA SER A 116 -16.09 2.64 1.17
C SER A 116 -16.59 3.31 2.45
N HIS A 117 -17.20 2.56 3.37
CA HIS A 117 -17.78 3.11 4.59
C HIS A 117 -17.24 2.39 5.82
N GLY A 118 -17.23 3.12 6.93
CA GLY A 118 -16.69 2.65 8.21
C GLY A 118 -15.16 2.63 8.26
N THR A 119 -14.67 2.16 9.40
CA THR A 119 -13.25 1.97 9.67
C THR A 119 -12.83 0.59 9.18
N SER A 120 -11.70 0.50 8.50
CA SER A 120 -11.16 -0.78 8.01
C SER A 120 -9.67 -0.85 8.28
N HIS A 121 -9.26 -1.94 8.93
CA HIS A 121 -7.87 -2.21 9.30
C HIS A 121 -7.32 -3.48 8.64
N ALA A 122 -8.17 -4.20 7.90
CA ALA A 122 -7.86 -5.44 7.23
C ALA A 122 -8.61 -5.48 5.88
N PRO A 123 -8.07 -6.16 4.88
CA PRO A 123 -8.72 -6.26 3.58
C PRO A 123 -10.06 -7.01 3.69
N ASP A 124 -11.08 -6.50 3.00
CA ASP A 124 -12.39 -7.14 2.92
C ASP A 124 -12.31 -8.38 2.03
N ARG A 125 -12.78 -9.52 2.56
CA ARG A 125 -12.69 -10.82 1.89
C ARG A 125 -13.41 -10.84 0.54
N SER A 126 -14.54 -10.15 0.41
CA SER A 126 -15.30 -10.11 -0.84
C SER A 126 -14.62 -9.26 -1.90
N LEU A 127 -14.01 -8.14 -1.50
CA LEU A 127 -13.26 -7.28 -2.40
C LEU A 127 -11.95 -7.93 -2.87
N VAL A 128 -11.24 -8.62 -1.97
CA VAL A 128 -10.08 -9.43 -2.36
C VAL A 128 -10.50 -10.54 -3.33
N ALA A 129 -11.61 -11.23 -3.06
CA ALA A 129 -12.12 -12.28 -3.95
C ALA A 129 -12.49 -11.74 -5.35
N ASP A 130 -13.13 -10.57 -5.44
CA ASP A 130 -13.42 -9.89 -6.71
C ASP A 130 -12.14 -9.51 -7.45
N LEU A 131 -11.15 -8.93 -6.76
CA LEU A 131 -9.84 -8.59 -7.33
C LEU A 131 -9.15 -9.83 -7.92
N LEU A 132 -9.09 -10.92 -7.16
CA LEU A 132 -8.47 -12.17 -7.60
C LEU A 132 -9.26 -12.85 -8.72
N ALA A 133 -10.59 -12.79 -8.71
CA ALA A 133 -11.42 -13.32 -9.80
C ALA A 133 -11.11 -12.59 -11.11
N ARG A 134 -11.01 -11.25 -11.08
CA ARG A 134 -10.61 -10.45 -12.25
C ARG A 134 -9.21 -10.79 -12.74
N ALA A 135 -8.26 -10.97 -11.81
CA ALA A 135 -6.90 -11.36 -12.15
C ALA A 135 -6.83 -12.75 -12.81
N ARG A 136 -7.56 -13.74 -12.28
CA ARG A 136 -7.56 -15.13 -12.82
C ARG A 136 -8.04 -15.22 -14.26
N VAL A 137 -8.99 -14.37 -14.67
CA VAL A 137 -9.47 -14.31 -16.07
C VAL A 137 -8.34 -13.98 -17.06
N ARG A 138 -7.31 -13.26 -16.60
CA ARG A 138 -6.23 -12.70 -17.43
C ARG A 138 -4.84 -13.15 -17.00
N CYS A 139 -4.75 -14.15 -16.13
CA CYS A 139 -3.51 -14.63 -15.52
C CYS A 139 -2.70 -13.56 -14.75
N GLY A 140 -3.39 -12.56 -14.18
CA GLY A 140 -2.79 -11.44 -13.47
C GLY A 140 -3.47 -10.12 -13.83
N LEU A 141 -2.88 -9.00 -13.39
CA LEU A 141 -3.36 -7.65 -13.70
C LEU A 141 -2.24 -6.80 -14.30
N THR A 142 -2.46 -6.36 -15.53
CA THR A 142 -1.72 -5.26 -16.17
C THR A 142 -2.20 -3.90 -15.66
N LEU A 143 -1.48 -2.83 -15.99
CA LEU A 143 -1.87 -1.46 -15.63
C LEU A 143 -3.30 -1.08 -16.10
N PRO A 144 -3.72 -1.37 -17.36
CA PRO A 144 -5.10 -1.11 -17.79
C PRO A 144 -6.16 -1.96 -17.08
N GLU A 145 -5.82 -3.17 -16.64
CA GLU A 145 -6.73 -4.02 -15.88
C GLU A 145 -6.89 -3.49 -14.46
N LEU A 146 -5.81 -3.05 -13.81
CA LEU A 146 -5.89 -2.38 -12.51
C LEU A 146 -6.68 -1.06 -12.58
N ALA A 147 -6.50 -0.26 -13.65
CA ALA A 147 -7.30 0.93 -13.90
C ALA A 147 -8.79 0.59 -14.08
N ALA A 148 -9.11 -0.57 -14.64
CA ALA A 148 -10.49 -1.05 -14.78
C ALA A 148 -11.09 -1.48 -13.43
N VAL A 149 -10.30 -2.11 -12.55
CA VAL A 149 -10.73 -2.40 -11.17
C VAL A 149 -11.05 -1.09 -10.45
N HIS A 150 -10.15 -0.10 -10.54
CA HIS A 150 -10.37 1.22 -9.95
C HIS A 150 -11.65 1.88 -10.48
N SER A 151 -11.84 1.92 -11.80
CA SER A 151 -13.04 2.47 -12.43
C SER A 151 -14.32 1.77 -11.96
N ALA A 152 -14.30 0.44 -11.84
CA ALA A 152 -15.42 -0.33 -11.32
C ALA A 152 -15.74 0.02 -9.86
N ARG A 153 -14.73 0.22 -9.01
CA ARG A 153 -14.93 0.67 -7.62
C ARG A 153 -15.54 2.07 -7.57
N ILE A 154 -15.03 3.00 -8.38
CA ILE A 154 -15.56 4.38 -8.47
C ILE A 154 -17.02 4.39 -8.94
N SER A 155 -17.42 3.53 -9.88
CA SER A 155 -18.81 3.46 -10.36
C SER A 155 -19.83 3.02 -9.29
N THR A 156 -19.37 2.47 -8.16
CA THR A 156 -20.27 2.11 -7.06
C THR A 156 -20.58 3.28 -6.12
N LEU A 157 -19.89 4.41 -6.27
CA LEU A 157 -20.07 5.56 -5.40
C LEU A 157 -21.31 6.37 -5.80
N SER A 158 -22.06 6.84 -4.80
CA SER A 158 -23.18 7.78 -5.01
C SER A 158 -22.72 9.22 -5.24
N HIS A 159 -21.46 9.53 -4.92
CA HIS A 159 -20.85 10.84 -5.03
C HIS A 159 -19.42 10.72 -5.58
N PRO A 160 -18.93 11.73 -6.32
CA PRO A 160 -17.54 11.72 -6.78
C PRO A 160 -16.58 11.84 -5.59
N LEU A 161 -15.37 11.28 -5.75
CA LEU A 161 -14.27 11.56 -4.84
C LEU A 161 -13.88 13.04 -4.94
N SER A 162 -13.36 13.58 -3.83
CA SER A 162 -12.67 14.87 -3.89
C SER A 162 -11.41 14.77 -4.76
N LEU A 163 -10.93 15.89 -5.31
CA LEU A 163 -9.68 15.90 -6.09
C LEU A 163 -8.48 15.33 -5.31
N PHE A 164 -8.44 15.57 -4.00
CA PHE A 164 -7.42 15.02 -3.12
C PHE A 164 -7.51 13.49 -3.05
N HIS A 165 -8.71 12.96 -2.76
CA HIS A 165 -8.94 11.52 -2.66
C HIS A 165 -8.79 10.78 -3.98
N GLU A 166 -9.19 11.39 -5.09
CA GLU A 166 -8.95 10.86 -6.42
C GLU A 166 -7.44 10.74 -6.70
N GLN A 167 -6.66 11.78 -6.38
CA GLN A 167 -5.21 11.73 -6.53
C GLN A 167 -4.55 10.68 -5.64
N VAL A 168 -5.06 10.47 -4.42
CA VAL A 168 -4.62 9.38 -3.53
C VAL A 168 -4.95 8.02 -4.16
N ALA A 169 -6.20 7.79 -4.57
CA ALA A 169 -6.64 6.52 -5.15
C ALA A 169 -5.84 6.12 -6.39
N LEU A 170 -5.60 7.08 -7.31
CA LEU A 170 -4.76 6.87 -8.49
C LEU A 170 -3.30 6.60 -8.12
N GLY A 171 -2.78 7.32 -7.11
CA GLY A 171 -1.45 7.12 -6.57
C GLY A 171 -1.26 5.72 -5.96
N GLU A 172 -2.23 5.24 -5.19
CA GLU A 172 -2.22 3.90 -4.60
C GLU A 172 -2.25 2.80 -5.67
N CYS A 173 -3.09 2.93 -6.70
CA CYS A 173 -3.10 1.99 -7.82
C CYS A 173 -1.75 1.98 -8.55
N ALA A 174 -1.17 3.16 -8.78
CA ALA A 174 0.13 3.27 -9.43
C ALA A 174 1.25 2.63 -8.60
N LEU A 175 1.27 2.88 -7.29
CA LEU A 175 2.26 2.29 -6.39
C LEU A 175 2.09 0.77 -6.29
N ALA A 176 0.86 0.27 -6.15
CA ALA A 176 0.60 -1.17 -6.13
C ALA A 176 1.15 -1.83 -7.40
N TRP A 177 0.87 -1.27 -8.59
CA TRP A 177 1.43 -1.80 -9.83
C TRP A 177 2.96 -1.71 -9.86
N LEU A 178 3.54 -0.53 -9.62
CA LEU A 178 4.99 -0.30 -9.66
C LEU A 178 5.78 -1.17 -8.68
N VAL A 179 5.17 -1.52 -7.56
CA VAL A 179 5.79 -2.35 -6.52
C VAL A 179 5.68 -3.84 -6.82
N LEU A 180 4.60 -4.29 -7.46
CA LEU A 180 4.26 -5.71 -7.54
C LEU A 180 4.32 -6.32 -8.95
N HIS A 181 4.38 -5.51 -10.02
CA HIS A 181 4.39 -6.05 -11.38
C HIS A 181 5.72 -6.76 -11.67
N ASP A 182 5.67 -7.90 -12.36
CA ASP A 182 6.87 -8.49 -12.96
C ASP A 182 7.41 -7.54 -14.04
N ARG A 183 8.72 -7.32 -14.02
CA ARG A 183 9.37 -6.30 -14.86
C ARG A 183 9.41 -6.66 -16.33
N ASN A 184 9.33 -7.95 -16.66
CA ASN A 184 9.46 -8.44 -18.03
C ASN A 184 8.09 -8.47 -18.72
N THR A 185 7.04 -8.79 -17.96
CA THR A 185 5.67 -8.94 -18.45
C THR A 185 4.81 -7.72 -18.21
N GLY A 186 5.11 -6.89 -17.20
CA GLY A 186 4.26 -5.77 -16.78
C GLY A 186 2.97 -6.21 -16.07
N VAL A 187 2.92 -7.46 -15.63
CA VAL A 187 1.74 -8.09 -15.01
C VAL A 187 1.99 -8.27 -13.51
N ILE A 188 1.01 -7.92 -12.68
CA ILE A 188 0.98 -8.38 -11.30
C ILE A 188 0.36 -9.78 -11.28
N GLU A 189 1.14 -10.79 -10.93
CA GLU A 189 0.66 -12.17 -10.88
C GLU A 189 -0.47 -12.33 -9.85
N THR A 190 -1.39 -13.27 -10.11
CA THR A 190 -2.53 -13.54 -9.20
C THR A 190 -2.04 -13.94 -7.80
N GLN A 191 -0.98 -14.75 -7.71
CA GLN A 191 -0.41 -15.14 -6.41
C GLN A 191 0.20 -13.94 -5.68
N THR A 192 0.86 -13.03 -6.38
CA THR A 192 1.40 -11.80 -5.81
C THR A 192 0.29 -10.90 -5.25
N LEU A 193 -0.84 -10.80 -5.95
CA LEU A 193 -2.02 -10.07 -5.46
C LEU A 193 -2.59 -10.72 -4.20
N GLU A 194 -2.74 -12.04 -4.18
CA GLU A 194 -3.28 -12.79 -3.03
C GLU A 194 -2.42 -12.59 -1.79
N GLN A 195 -1.10 -12.73 -1.94
CA GLN A 195 -0.15 -12.59 -0.84
C GLN A 195 -0.09 -11.15 -0.31
N TRP A 196 -0.04 -10.15 -1.20
CA TRP A 196 0.18 -8.77 -0.77
C TRP A 196 -1.12 -8.05 -0.36
N PHE A 197 -2.20 -8.20 -1.12
CA PHE A 197 -3.50 -7.57 -0.77
C PHE A 197 -4.35 -8.43 0.16
N GLY A 198 -4.30 -9.75 0.05
CA GLY A 198 -5.14 -10.65 0.83
C GLY A 198 -4.52 -11.05 2.17
N GLU A 199 -3.25 -11.46 2.14
CA GLU A 199 -2.54 -11.91 3.35
C GLU A 199 -1.73 -10.80 4.02
N GLU A 200 -1.54 -9.65 3.35
CA GLU A 200 -0.64 -8.57 3.77
C GLU A 200 0.74 -9.12 4.14
N ARG A 201 1.26 -9.95 3.23
CA ARG A 201 2.52 -10.68 3.31
C ARG A 201 3.38 -10.32 2.11
N LEU A 202 4.70 -10.27 2.32
CA LEU A 202 5.63 -10.13 1.20
C LEU A 202 5.50 -11.35 0.27
N PRO A 203 5.32 -11.13 -1.03
CA PRO A 203 5.24 -12.22 -1.99
C PRO A 203 6.43 -13.17 -1.93
N LEU A 204 6.24 -14.41 -2.34
CA LEU A 204 7.33 -15.39 -2.44
C LEU A 204 8.45 -14.84 -3.33
N GLY A 205 9.70 -15.13 -2.94
CA GLY A 205 10.88 -14.64 -3.64
C GLY A 205 11.02 -13.10 -3.61
N TRP A 206 10.40 -12.40 -2.64
CA TRP A 206 10.42 -10.93 -2.57
C TRP A 206 11.81 -10.35 -2.82
N TRP A 207 12.82 -10.75 -2.05
CA TRP A 207 14.16 -10.16 -2.13
C TRP A 207 14.95 -10.58 -3.37
N ASP A 208 14.64 -11.73 -3.95
CA ASP A 208 15.45 -12.32 -5.03
C ASP A 208 14.86 -12.08 -6.43
N ALA A 209 13.53 -12.03 -6.54
CA ALA A 209 12.83 -12.03 -7.84
C ALA A 209 11.73 -10.97 -7.95
N THR A 210 10.92 -10.77 -6.90
CA THR A 210 9.65 -10.03 -7.01
C THR A 210 9.79 -8.53 -6.71
N ARG A 211 10.68 -8.14 -5.78
CA ARG A 211 10.88 -6.74 -5.37
C ARG A 211 11.38 -5.89 -6.55
N PRO A 212 10.96 -4.62 -6.66
CA PRO A 212 11.49 -3.71 -7.67
C PRO A 212 13.01 -3.56 -7.56
N VAL A 213 13.74 -3.87 -8.64
CA VAL A 213 15.21 -3.73 -8.69
C VAL A 213 15.61 -2.26 -8.80
N ASN A 214 14.91 -1.51 -9.66
CA ASN A 214 15.12 -0.08 -9.84
C ASN A 214 14.28 0.70 -8.84
N SER A 215 14.87 1.75 -8.25
CA SER A 215 14.15 2.58 -7.29
C SER A 215 12.95 3.26 -7.94
N ILE A 216 11.80 3.21 -7.25
CA ILE A 216 10.57 3.85 -7.70
C ILE A 216 10.66 5.34 -7.36
N GLY A 217 10.79 6.17 -8.38
CA GLY A 217 10.88 7.62 -8.25
C GLY A 217 9.52 8.33 -8.23
N LEU A 218 9.47 9.50 -7.58
CA LEU A 218 8.27 10.35 -7.51
C LEU A 218 7.67 10.68 -8.87
N LEU A 219 8.51 11.04 -9.85
CA LEU A 219 8.05 11.35 -11.21
C LEU A 219 7.47 10.12 -11.92
N LYS A 220 8.06 8.94 -11.72
CA LYS A 220 7.55 7.68 -12.29
C LYS A 220 6.19 7.35 -11.69
N ALA A 221 6.08 7.40 -10.35
CA ALA A 221 4.82 7.19 -9.65
C ALA A 221 3.71 8.16 -10.13
N ARG A 222 4.03 9.45 -10.24
CA ARG A 222 3.09 10.47 -10.74
C ARG A 222 2.63 10.17 -12.17
N ARG A 223 3.56 9.87 -13.09
CA ARG A 223 3.23 9.55 -14.49
C ARG A 223 2.34 8.31 -14.59
N THR A 224 2.65 7.26 -13.84
CA THR A 224 1.83 6.05 -13.80
C THR A 224 0.43 6.32 -13.24
N ALA A 225 0.29 7.15 -12.19
CA ALA A 225 -1.01 7.55 -11.66
C ALA A 225 -1.85 8.32 -12.68
N THR A 226 -1.23 9.25 -13.42
CA THR A 226 -1.91 9.97 -14.53
C THR A 226 -2.38 9.01 -15.62
N GLU A 227 -1.56 8.02 -15.99
CA GLU A 227 -1.95 7.03 -17.01
C GLU A 227 -3.11 6.14 -16.53
N ILE A 228 -3.15 5.75 -15.26
CA ILE A 228 -4.30 5.02 -14.68
C ILE A 228 -5.58 5.86 -14.82
N GLY A 229 -5.53 7.16 -14.48
CA GLY A 229 -6.67 8.06 -14.64
C GLY A 229 -7.18 8.09 -16.09
N ARG A 230 -6.27 8.30 -17.05
CA ARG A 230 -6.59 8.30 -18.48
C ARG A 230 -7.23 6.98 -18.95
N LEU A 231 -6.71 5.84 -18.48
CA LEU A 231 -7.23 4.52 -18.81
C LEU A 231 -8.61 4.26 -18.19
N ALA A 232 -8.83 4.73 -16.95
CA ALA A 232 -10.11 4.63 -16.26
C ALA A 232 -11.20 5.44 -16.97
N ASP A 233 -10.88 6.67 -17.40
CA ASP A 233 -11.81 7.52 -18.14
C ASP A 233 -12.18 6.95 -19.52
N THR A 234 -11.20 6.38 -20.22
CA THR A 234 -11.43 5.78 -21.54
C THR A 234 -12.41 4.60 -21.48
N LYS A 235 -12.39 3.81 -20.39
CA LYS A 235 -13.36 2.71 -20.20
C LYS A 235 -14.75 3.20 -19.82
N LYS A 236 -14.85 4.29 -19.04
CA LYS A 236 -16.14 4.92 -18.73
C LYS A 236 -16.90 5.29 -20.01
N ASN A 237 -16.19 5.84 -21.01
CA ASN A 237 -16.78 6.23 -22.29
C ASN A 237 -17.10 5.09 -23.25
N ARG A 238 -16.69 3.84 -22.97
CA ARG A 238 -17.03 2.65 -23.79
C ARG A 238 -18.20 1.83 -23.24
N THR A 239 -18.70 2.20 -22.06
CA THR A 239 -19.79 1.49 -21.36
C THR A 239 -21.09 2.32 -21.35
N ILE A 240 -21.07 3.49 -22.00
CA ILE A 240 -22.21 4.35 -22.33
C ILE A 240 -22.48 4.17 -23.82
#